data_AF-A0A937KU89-F1
#
_entry.id   AF-A0A937KU89-F1
#
_cell.length_a   1.000
_cell.length_b   1.000
_cell.length_c   1.000
_cell.angle_alpha   90.00
_cell.angle_beta   90.00
_cell.angle_gamma   90.00
#
_symmetry.space_group_name_H-M   'P 1'
#
loop_
_entity.id
_entity.type
_entity.pdbx_description
1 polymer ?
#
loop_
_entity_poly.entity_id
_entity_poly.type
_entity_poly.pdbx_seq_one_letter_code
_entity_poly.pdbx_strand_id
1 'polypeptide(L)'
;MKLLIKKLLLFVLLFNVAALQASTISFSKTTTIKKATQVEKNVFFNDGVLYLKGFEGPGAIEIYSIIGNKITETLSQELASFQFPFPLELGNMYIIRILFQGKVATFKVVAS
;
A
#
# COMPACT_ATOMS: atom_id res chain seq x y z
N MET A 1 13.82 -31.90 69.45
CA MET A 1 13.49 -32.28 68.05
C MET A 1 12.22 -31.62 67.49
N LYS A 2 11.07 -31.66 68.20
CA LYS A 2 9.79 -31.07 67.72
C LYS A 2 9.80 -29.56 67.43
N LEU A 3 10.61 -28.77 68.16
CA LEU A 3 10.71 -27.32 67.98
C LEU A 3 11.43 -26.91 66.68
N LEU A 4 12.45 -27.69 66.27
CA LEU A 4 13.22 -27.45 65.03
C LEU A 4 12.39 -27.80 63.79
N ILE A 5 11.58 -28.87 63.86
CA ILE A 5 10.61 -29.24 62.81
C ILE A 5 9.51 -28.20 62.62
N LYS A 6 9.03 -27.56 63.70
CA LYS A 6 8.05 -26.46 63.58
C LYS A 6 8.64 -25.22 62.89
N LYS A 7 9.90 -24.88 63.20
CA LYS A 7 10.61 -23.78 62.53
C LYS A 7 10.89 -24.09 61.05
N LEU A 8 11.22 -25.34 60.73
CA LEU A 8 11.40 -25.80 59.36
C LEU A 8 10.08 -25.77 58.55
N LEU A 9 8.97 -26.21 59.16
CA LEU A 9 7.64 -26.13 58.54
C LEU A 9 7.20 -24.67 58.30
N LEU A 10 7.50 -23.77 59.23
CA LEU A 10 7.23 -22.33 59.07
C LEU A 10 8.06 -21.73 57.92
N PHE A 11 9.30 -22.16 57.76
CA PHE A 11 10.19 -21.70 56.69
C PHE A 11 9.71 -22.12 55.30
N VAL A 12 9.21 -23.36 55.13
CA VAL A 12 8.65 -23.83 53.85
C VAL A 12 7.36 -23.09 53.47
N LEU A 13 6.55 -22.68 54.46
CA LEU A 13 5.32 -21.94 54.21
C LEU A 13 5.58 -20.52 53.66
N LEU A 14 6.67 -19.88 54.07
CA LEU A 14 7.02 -18.51 53.67
C LEU A 14 7.66 -18.41 52.27
N PHE A 15 8.20 -19.50 51.72
CA PHE A 15 8.89 -19.48 50.41
C PHE A 15 7.97 -19.61 49.18
N ASN A 16 6.66 -19.84 49.38
CA ASN A 16 5.72 -20.06 48.27
C ASN A 16 5.14 -18.77 47.65
N VAL A 17 5.52 -17.57 48.12
CA VAL A 17 4.91 -16.31 47.64
C VAL A 17 5.56 -15.74 46.38
N ALA A 18 6.63 -16.35 45.86
CA ALA A 18 7.41 -15.78 44.75
C ALA A 18 7.04 -16.28 43.33
N ALA A 19 6.00 -17.10 43.17
CA ALA A 19 5.71 -17.77 41.89
C ALA A 19 4.58 -17.14 41.03
N LEU A 20 4.13 -15.92 41.34
CA LEU A 20 3.13 -15.21 40.52
C LEU A 20 3.77 -14.03 39.77
N GLN A 21 4.64 -14.34 38.82
CA GLN A 21 4.98 -13.40 37.76
C GLN A 21 3.96 -13.57 36.64
N ALA A 22 2.94 -12.70 36.63
CA ALA A 22 1.98 -12.62 35.54
C ALA A 22 2.71 -12.11 34.29
N SER A 23 2.67 -12.88 33.21
CA SER A 23 3.02 -12.42 31.88
C SER A 23 2.08 -11.29 31.50
N THR A 24 2.59 -10.07 31.40
CA THR A 24 1.83 -8.98 30.77
C THR A 24 1.71 -9.35 29.29
N ILE A 25 0.51 -9.72 28.86
CA ILE A 25 0.20 -9.87 27.44
C ILE A 25 0.31 -8.46 26.85
N SER A 26 1.47 -8.16 26.26
CA SER A 26 1.65 -6.94 25.48
C SER A 26 0.82 -7.10 24.21
N PHE A 27 -0.40 -6.57 24.23
CA PHE A 27 -1.18 -6.42 23.02
C PHE A 27 -0.39 -5.48 22.10
N SER A 28 0.13 -6.03 21.01
CA SER A 28 0.69 -5.24 19.93
C SER A 28 -0.35 -4.20 19.55
N LYS A 29 0.02 -2.91 19.61
CA LYS A 29 -0.82 -1.81 19.17
C LYS A 29 -0.98 -1.95 17.66
N THR A 30 -1.95 -2.75 17.23
CA THR A 30 -2.34 -2.83 15.83
C THR A 30 -2.89 -1.46 15.46
N THR A 31 -2.07 -0.66 14.77
CA THR A 31 -2.56 0.47 14.01
C THR A 31 -3.47 -0.09 12.94
N THR A 32 -4.78 0.05 13.12
CA THR A 32 -5.72 -0.08 12.02
C THR A 32 -5.32 0.97 11.00
N ILE A 33 -4.63 0.55 9.93
CA ILE A 33 -4.40 1.41 8.78
C ILE A 33 -5.79 1.66 8.21
N LYS A 34 -6.37 2.81 8.56
CA LYS A 34 -7.54 3.32 7.84
C LYS A 34 -7.06 3.48 6.41
N LYS A 35 -7.50 2.60 5.50
CA LYS A 35 -7.35 2.81 4.07
C LYS A 35 -7.99 4.17 3.83
N ALA A 36 -7.18 5.19 3.55
CA ALA A 36 -7.70 6.51 3.24
C ALA A 36 -8.75 6.33 2.15
N THR A 37 -9.89 7.01 2.27
CA THR A 37 -10.97 7.03 1.27
C THR A 37 -10.53 7.74 -0.03
N GLN A 38 -9.26 7.60 -0.38
CA GLN A 38 -8.64 8.14 -1.55
C GLN A 38 -9.06 7.25 -2.72
N VAL A 39 -9.65 7.87 -3.74
CA VAL A 39 -10.00 7.17 -4.98
C VAL A 39 -8.76 6.47 -5.50
N GLU A 40 -8.85 5.15 -5.67
CA GLU A 40 -7.74 4.35 -6.21
C GLU A 40 -7.46 4.81 -7.63
N LYS A 41 -6.21 5.24 -7.86
CA LYS A 41 -5.76 5.70 -9.17
C LYS A 41 -5.50 4.50 -10.07
N ASN A 42 -6.04 4.56 -11.28
CA ASN A 42 -5.87 3.47 -12.24
C ASN A 42 -5.77 4.02 -13.66
N VAL A 43 -5.08 3.25 -14.51
CA VAL A 43 -4.97 3.47 -15.95
C VAL A 43 -5.23 2.16 -16.64
N PHE A 44 -6.13 2.14 -17.62
CA PHE A 44 -6.46 0.95 -18.39
C PHE A 44 -6.66 1.29 -19.86
N PHE A 45 -6.43 0.31 -20.71
CA PHE A 45 -6.58 0.42 -22.15
C PHE A 45 -7.73 -0.49 -22.59
N ASN A 46 -8.66 0.05 -23.37
CA ASN A 46 -9.77 -0.70 -23.93
C ASN A 46 -10.15 -0.12 -25.29
N ASP A 47 -10.38 -0.99 -26.28
CA ASP A 47 -10.87 -0.62 -27.61
C ASP A 47 -10.08 0.53 -28.28
N GLY A 48 -8.74 0.54 -28.16
CA GLY A 48 -7.90 1.57 -28.77
C GLY A 48 -7.79 2.88 -27.98
N VAL A 49 -8.40 2.93 -26.79
CA VAL A 49 -8.48 4.14 -25.96
C VAL A 49 -7.85 3.90 -24.59
N LEU A 50 -7.01 4.84 -24.17
CA LEU A 50 -6.44 4.89 -22.83
C LEU A 50 -7.32 5.73 -21.90
N TYR A 51 -7.70 5.15 -20.76
CA TYR A 51 -8.57 5.76 -19.76
C TYR A 51 -7.83 5.97 -18.43
N LEU A 52 -8.12 7.09 -17.77
CA LEU A 52 -7.53 7.50 -16.51
C LEU A 52 -8.64 7.59 -15.45
N LYS A 53 -8.43 7.00 -14.28
CA LYS A 53 -9.36 7.06 -13.15
C LYS A 53 -8.65 7.56 -11.89
N GLY A 54 -9.29 8.48 -11.16
CA GLY A 54 -8.75 9.03 -9.91
C GLY A 54 -7.72 10.14 -10.09
N PHE A 55 -7.65 10.76 -11.27
CA PHE A 55 -6.82 11.94 -11.57
C PHE A 55 -7.73 13.14 -11.81
N GLU A 56 -7.27 14.33 -11.40
CA GLU A 56 -8.03 15.57 -11.50
C GLU A 56 -7.08 16.74 -11.78
N GLY A 57 -7.60 17.74 -12.50
CA GLY A 57 -6.90 18.97 -12.83
C GLY A 57 -5.90 18.80 -13.98
N PRO A 58 -5.07 19.83 -14.23
CA PRO A 58 -4.14 19.84 -15.35
C PRO A 58 -2.96 18.90 -15.12
N GLY A 59 -2.45 18.36 -16.22
CA GLY A 59 -1.31 17.45 -16.19
C GLY A 59 -0.81 17.02 -17.56
N ALA A 60 0.15 16.10 -17.54
CA ALA A 60 0.74 15.50 -18.73
C ALA A 60 0.66 13.98 -18.65
N ILE A 61 0.43 13.35 -19.79
CA ILE A 61 0.42 11.91 -19.97
C ILE A 61 1.57 11.56 -20.91
N GLU A 62 2.49 10.75 -20.44
CA GLU A 62 3.61 10.24 -21.22
C GLU A 62 3.46 8.73 -21.40
N ILE A 63 3.63 8.25 -22.63
CA ILE A 63 3.60 6.82 -22.96
C ILE A 63 5.00 6.40 -23.38
N TYR A 64 5.46 5.29 -22.80
CA TYR A 64 6.73 4.68 -23.12
C TYR A 64 6.54 3.21 -23.49
N SER A 65 7.47 2.67 -24.28
CA SER A 65 7.62 1.22 -24.43
C SER A 65 7.99 0.57 -23.09
N ILE A 66 7.82 -0.75 -22.97
CA ILE A 66 8.19 -1.48 -21.75
C ILE A 66 9.69 -1.38 -21.41
N ILE A 67 10.54 -1.09 -22.40
CA ILE A 67 11.99 -0.88 -22.22
C ILE A 67 12.36 0.58 -21.95
N GLY A 68 11.37 1.48 -21.85
CA GLY A 68 11.58 2.87 -21.41
C GLY A 68 11.82 3.89 -22.52
N ASN A 69 11.59 3.56 -23.80
CA ASN A 69 11.65 4.55 -24.87
C ASN A 69 10.37 5.37 -24.90
N LYS A 70 10.46 6.71 -24.88
CA LYS A 70 9.27 7.59 -24.97
C LYS A 70 8.64 7.42 -26.36
N ILE A 71 7.36 7.09 -26.39
CA ILE A 71 6.56 6.94 -27.61
C ILE A 71 5.81 8.24 -27.90
N THR A 72 5.13 8.80 -26.90
CA THR A 72 4.38 10.05 -27.05
C THR A 72 4.16 10.75 -25.71
N GLU A 73 3.75 12.01 -25.79
CA GLU A 73 3.37 12.87 -24.67
C GLU A 73 2.21 13.76 -25.08
N THR A 74 1.27 13.98 -24.15
CA THR A 74 0.15 14.88 -24.37
C THR A 74 -0.22 15.61 -23.07
N LEU A 75 -0.62 16.87 -23.21
CA LEU A 75 -1.03 17.73 -22.11
C LEU A 75 -2.56 17.74 -22.03
N SER A 76 -3.10 17.69 -20.82
CA SER A 76 -4.52 17.88 -20.56
C SER A 76 -4.72 18.99 -19.54
N GLN A 77 -5.71 19.84 -19.77
CA GLN A 77 -6.16 20.81 -18.77
C GLN A 77 -7.01 20.16 -17.68
N GLU A 78 -7.59 19.00 -17.97
CA GLU A 78 -8.40 18.22 -17.02
C GLU A 78 -8.18 16.72 -17.25
N LEU A 79 -7.63 16.03 -16.25
CA LEU A 79 -7.36 14.60 -16.30
C LEU A 79 -8.58 13.73 -15.94
N ALA A 80 -9.58 14.28 -15.24
CA ALA A 80 -10.73 13.51 -14.75
C ALA A 80 -11.58 12.90 -15.87
N SER A 81 -11.71 13.61 -16.99
CA SER A 81 -12.46 13.18 -18.18
C SER A 81 -11.55 12.83 -19.35
N PHE A 82 -10.25 12.64 -19.11
CA PHE A 82 -9.28 12.43 -20.17
C PHE A 82 -9.45 11.05 -20.79
N GLN A 83 -9.54 11.03 -22.12
CA GLN A 83 -9.54 9.83 -22.95
C GLN A 83 -8.57 10.07 -24.08
N PHE A 84 -7.67 9.12 -24.31
CA PHE A 84 -6.67 9.24 -25.35
C PHE A 84 -6.78 8.08 -26.33
N PRO A 85 -7.43 8.30 -27.49
CA PRO A 85 -7.38 7.36 -28.60
C PRO A 85 -5.95 7.30 -29.11
N PHE A 86 -5.25 6.22 -28.78
CA PHE A 86 -3.88 6.00 -29.20
C PHE A 86 -3.70 4.52 -29.51
N PRO A 87 -3.35 4.16 -30.75
CA PRO A 87 -3.29 2.76 -31.18
C PRO A 87 -2.04 2.09 -30.60
N LEU A 88 -2.14 1.60 -29.37
CA LEU A 88 -1.15 0.70 -28.80
C LEU A 88 -1.24 -0.65 -29.51
N GLU A 89 -0.09 -1.25 -29.81
CA GLU A 89 -0.03 -2.57 -30.41
C GLU A 89 -0.52 -3.60 -29.39
N LEU A 90 -1.55 -4.37 -29.77
CA LEU A 90 -2.13 -5.39 -28.91
C LEU A 90 -1.10 -6.48 -28.57
N GLY A 91 -1.22 -7.04 -27.36
CA GLY A 91 -0.28 -8.03 -26.81
C GLY A 91 0.98 -7.41 -26.19
N ASN A 92 1.23 -6.12 -26.39
CA ASN A 92 2.39 -5.43 -25.83
C ASN A 92 2.09 -4.75 -24.51
N MET A 93 3.15 -4.53 -23.72
CA MET A 93 3.11 -3.77 -22.48
C MET A 93 3.73 -2.40 -22.66
N TYR A 94 3.18 -1.43 -21.92
CA TYR A 94 3.58 -0.04 -21.96
C TYR A 94 3.72 0.52 -20.56
N ILE A 95 4.54 1.56 -20.42
CA ILE A 95 4.65 2.35 -19.20
C ILE A 95 3.92 3.66 -19.46
N ILE A 96 2.86 3.90 -18.68
CA ILE A 96 2.09 5.15 -18.73
C ILE A 96 2.45 5.97 -17.50
N ARG A 97 2.98 7.17 -17.72
CA ARG A 97 3.36 8.09 -16.66
C ARG A 97 2.45 9.32 -16.69
N ILE A 98 1.82 9.60 -15.56
CA ILE A 98 0.90 10.72 -15.37
C ILE A 98 1.56 11.74 -14.44
N LEU A 99 1.78 12.95 -14.94
CA LEU A 99 2.24 14.09 -14.17
C LEU A 99 1.03 14.94 -13.81
N PHE A 100 0.75 15.11 -12.52
CA PHE A 100 -0.43 15.84 -12.05
C PHE A 100 -0.10 16.51 -10.72
N GLN A 101 -0.45 17.79 -10.54
CA GLN A 101 -0.28 18.51 -9.26
C GLN A 101 1.12 18.35 -8.63
N GLY A 102 2.19 18.40 -9.45
CA GLY A 102 3.58 18.21 -8.99
C GLY A 102 3.95 16.79 -8.56
N LYS A 103 3.05 15.82 -8.76
CA LYS A 103 3.25 14.40 -8.47
C LYS A 103 3.38 13.62 -9.78
N VAL A 104 3.98 12.43 -9.66
CA VAL A 104 4.14 11.49 -10.75
C VAL A 104 3.53 10.16 -10.32
N ALA A 105 2.67 9.59 -11.15
CA ALA A 105 2.21 8.20 -11.00
C ALA A 105 2.55 7.41 -12.28
N THR A 106 2.98 6.17 -12.11
CA THR A 106 3.45 5.32 -13.21
C THR A 106 2.71 4.00 -13.16
N PHE A 107 2.19 3.57 -14.31
CA PHE A 107 1.41 2.35 -14.47
C PHE A 107 1.99 1.50 -15.58
N LYS A 108 2.02 0.18 -15.36
CA LYS A 108 2.21 -0.78 -16.44
C LYS A 108 0.84 -1.14 -16.99
N VAL A 109 0.65 -0.96 -18.29
CA VAL A 109 -0.60 -1.27 -18.99
C VAL A 109 -0.32 -2.32 -20.05
N VAL A 110 -1.17 -3.34 -20.13
CA VAL A 110 -1.17 -4.32 -21.22
C VAL A 110 -2.22 -3.84 -22.23
N ALA A 111 -1.83 -3.72 -23.50
CA ALA A 111 -2.79 -3.46 -24.57
C ALA A 111 -3.43 -4.80 -24.97
N SER A 112 -4.69 -5.01 -24.60
CA SER A 112 -5.46 -6.25 -24.86
C SER A 112 -6.66 -5.97 -25.74
#